data_AF-A0A7S1A6Y7-F1
#
_entry.id   AF-A0A7S1A6Y7-F1
#
_cell.length_a   1.000
_cell.length_b   1.000
_cell.length_c   1.000
_cell.angle_alpha   90.00
_cell.angle_beta   90.00
_cell.angle_gamma   90.00
#
_symmetry.space_group_name_H-M   'P 1'
#
loop_
_entity.id
_entity.type
_entity.pdbx_description
1 polymer ?
#
loop_
_entity_poly.entity_id
_entity_poly.type
_entity_poly.pdbx_seq_one_letter_code
_entity_poly.pdbx_strand_id
1 'polypeptide(L)'
;MGNTTCADRCEGVVEATVPEGSVPMESSWQEELCSLESTTTFQMPMRAKTKEPFENFTTIESPGQLKVPLLTAIKRAPDRYVPVVDVATLEERPKRSVIVTLRPNGRLGANFVDRPEGGLVVSTLEATGALAGASGEGGFVVLTGDVVVAVDGAPCTSSELVAKAEIAAQTGVPMNFSIHPRPPSFSVQLRRKGPDGNRFGMRAVIDDDTDRVVVLAVFKRGLVPEWNAAHALHRICPGDSITGVNNARTASDMWEVLQEPREGSLLTLHLDIPPRETLALLR
;
A
#
# COMPACT_ATOMS: atom_id res chain seq x y z
N MET A 1 14.94 -3.13 69.37
CA MET A 1 16.14 -2.33 69.69
C MET A 1 17.04 -2.36 68.48
N GLY A 2 17.32 -1.20 67.88
CA GLY A 2 18.11 -1.07 66.66
C GLY A 2 17.63 0.09 65.80
N ASN A 3 17.90 1.32 66.26
CA ASN A 3 17.76 2.55 65.47
C ASN A 3 19.00 2.68 64.57
N THR A 4 18.78 3.01 63.29
CA THR A 4 19.79 3.75 62.52
C THR A 4 19.10 4.67 61.52
N THR A 5 19.15 5.95 61.86
CA THR A 5 18.92 7.12 61.02
C THR A 5 20.12 7.38 60.11
N CYS A 6 19.89 7.74 58.85
CA CYS A 6 20.75 8.67 58.12
C CYS A 6 19.86 9.57 57.26
N ALA A 7 19.92 10.86 57.59
CA ALA A 7 19.42 11.96 56.81
C ALA A 7 20.50 12.46 55.84
N ASP A 8 20.10 13.42 55.02
CA ASP A 8 20.87 14.37 54.22
C ASP A 8 21.36 13.95 52.83
N ARG A 9 21.43 14.81 51.81
CA ARG A 9 20.85 16.12 51.43
C ARG A 9 21.66 16.51 50.20
N CYS A 10 21.06 16.61 49.01
CA CYS A 10 21.67 17.31 47.86
C CYS A 10 20.55 17.86 46.98
N GLU A 11 20.15 19.10 47.26
CA GLU A 11 19.45 19.97 46.32
C GLU A 11 20.49 20.54 45.34
N GLY A 12 20.22 20.41 44.04
CA GLY A 12 20.99 21.03 42.97
C GLY A 12 20.05 21.82 42.07
N VAL A 13 19.84 23.10 42.41
CA VAL A 13 19.18 24.09 41.58
C VAL A 13 20.20 24.60 40.56
N VAL A 14 19.91 24.48 39.27
CA VAL A 14 20.69 25.11 38.20
C VAL A 14 19.89 26.30 37.70
N GLU A 15 20.26 27.51 38.13
CA GLU A 15 19.84 28.76 37.51
C GLU A 15 20.56 28.91 36.17
N ALA A 16 19.79 29.05 35.09
CA ALA A 16 20.30 29.41 33.78
C ALA A 16 20.13 30.92 33.57
N THR A 17 21.25 31.63 33.55
CA THR A 17 21.33 33.06 33.25
C THR A 17 21.22 33.29 31.75
N VAL A 18 20.23 34.06 31.32
CA VAL A 18 20.06 34.54 29.95
C VAL A 18 20.81 35.87 29.79
N PRO A 19 21.67 36.07 28.77
CA PRO A 19 22.20 37.39 28.48
C PRO A 19 21.20 38.20 27.63
N GLU A 20 20.78 39.33 28.19
CA GLU A 20 20.12 40.43 27.50
C GLU A 20 21.05 41.02 26.44
N GLY A 21 20.53 41.15 25.22
CA GLY A 21 21.23 41.73 24.07
C GLY A 21 20.25 42.13 22.99
N SER A 22 19.55 43.23 23.22
CA SER A 22 18.61 43.88 22.31
C SER A 22 19.31 44.78 21.28
N VAL A 23 18.98 44.65 19.99
CA VAL A 23 18.76 45.78 19.05
C VAL A 23 17.81 45.32 17.92
N PRO A 24 16.94 46.18 17.37
CA PRO A 24 15.75 45.80 16.60
C PRO A 24 16.00 45.86 15.09
N MET A 25 15.25 45.09 14.30
CA MET A 25 15.15 45.32 12.86
C MET A 25 13.76 44.99 12.32
N GLU A 26 13.07 46.08 12.01
CA GLU A 26 12.15 46.33 10.89
C GLU A 26 11.03 45.33 10.57
N SER A 27 9.86 45.80 10.97
CA SER A 27 8.55 45.69 10.34
C SER A 27 8.56 45.68 8.80
N SER A 28 8.08 44.58 8.22
CA SER A 28 7.20 44.58 7.04
C SER A 28 6.56 43.19 6.98
N TRP A 29 5.33 43.08 6.44
CA TRP A 29 4.48 41.86 6.37
C TRP A 29 3.42 41.71 7.46
N GLN A 30 2.63 42.76 7.72
CA GLN A 30 1.23 42.62 8.13
C GLN A 30 0.42 43.77 7.52
N GLU A 31 -0.12 43.56 6.32
CA GLU A 31 -1.33 44.21 5.79
C GLU A 31 -1.53 43.73 4.34
N GLU A 32 -2.33 42.68 4.14
CA GLU A 32 -3.14 42.45 2.92
C GLU A 32 -3.98 41.17 3.07
N LEU A 33 -4.88 41.16 4.05
CA LEU A 33 -5.99 40.21 4.12
C LEU A 33 -7.25 40.96 4.53
N CYS A 34 -7.79 41.75 3.60
CA CYS A 34 -9.22 42.09 3.51
C CYS A 34 -9.45 43.05 2.34
N SER A 35 -9.82 42.53 1.17
CA SER A 35 -10.82 43.14 0.27
C SER A 35 -10.99 42.31 -0.99
N LEU A 36 -12.20 42.37 -1.55
CA LEU A 36 -12.67 41.83 -2.84
C LEU A 36 -13.40 40.47 -2.78
N GLU A 37 -14.56 40.50 -2.13
CA GLU A 37 -15.75 39.89 -2.72
C GLU A 37 -16.09 40.65 -4.01
N SER A 38 -16.08 39.97 -5.15
CA SER A 38 -16.55 40.52 -6.42
C SER A 38 -17.13 39.39 -7.26
N THR A 39 -18.41 39.15 -7.05
CA THR A 39 -19.28 38.27 -7.82
C THR A 39 -19.31 38.72 -9.28
N THR A 40 -18.55 38.04 -10.14
CA THR A 40 -18.64 38.22 -11.59
C THR A 40 -19.51 37.11 -12.16
N THR A 41 -20.75 37.47 -12.48
CA THR A 41 -21.73 36.63 -13.18
C THR A 41 -21.27 36.40 -14.62
N PHE A 42 -20.78 35.20 -14.92
CA PHE A 42 -20.45 34.78 -16.29
C PHE A 42 -21.68 34.10 -16.91
N GLN A 43 -22.37 34.79 -17.82
CA GLN A 43 -23.47 34.24 -18.61
C GLN A 43 -22.89 33.48 -19.82
N MET A 44 -23.05 32.16 -19.85
CA MET A 44 -22.80 31.35 -21.05
C MET A 44 -24.12 31.01 -21.77
N PRO A 45 -24.18 31.08 -23.12
CA PRO A 45 -25.35 30.70 -23.88
C PRO A 45 -25.51 29.18 -23.93
N MET A 46 -26.58 28.67 -23.34
CA MET A 46 -26.99 27.27 -23.48
C MET A 46 -27.52 27.01 -24.90
N ARG A 47 -26.75 26.23 -25.69
CA ARG A 47 -27.27 25.55 -26.88
C ARG A 47 -28.03 24.30 -26.43
N ALA A 48 -29.34 24.32 -26.63
CA ALA A 48 -30.22 23.16 -26.45
C ALA A 48 -29.81 22.04 -27.42
N LYS A 49 -29.44 20.87 -26.86
CA LYS A 49 -29.44 19.61 -27.59
C LYS A 49 -30.68 18.81 -27.17
N THR A 50 -31.44 18.45 -28.18
CA THR A 50 -32.66 17.63 -28.20
C THR A 50 -32.44 16.32 -27.45
N LYS A 51 -33.34 16.02 -26.50
CA LYS A 51 -33.47 14.74 -25.81
C LYS A 51 -34.13 13.73 -26.75
N GLU A 52 -33.47 12.61 -27.01
CA GLU A 52 -34.14 11.40 -27.49
C GLU A 52 -34.76 10.63 -26.30
N PRO A 53 -35.90 9.95 -26.50
CA PRO A 53 -36.59 9.24 -25.43
C PRO A 53 -35.88 7.92 -25.09
N PHE A 54 -35.49 7.78 -23.82
CA PHE A 54 -35.04 6.51 -23.26
C PHE A 54 -36.23 5.57 -23.06
N GLU A 55 -36.08 4.34 -23.56
CA GLU A 55 -37.05 3.25 -23.40
C GLU A 55 -37.13 2.80 -21.93
N ASN A 56 -38.37 2.64 -21.47
CA ASN A 56 -38.71 2.16 -20.13
C ASN A 56 -38.42 0.65 -20.02
N PHE A 57 -37.48 0.26 -19.17
CA PHE A 57 -37.37 -1.11 -18.69
C PHE A 57 -38.14 -1.28 -17.38
N THR A 58 -39.36 -1.81 -17.46
CA THR A 58 -40.08 -2.38 -16.32
C THR A 58 -39.36 -3.64 -15.85
N THR A 59 -38.81 -3.60 -14.63
CA THR A 59 -38.29 -4.79 -13.94
C THR A 59 -39.44 -5.43 -13.15
N ILE A 60 -39.76 -6.68 -13.48
CA ILE A 60 -40.66 -7.54 -12.69
C ILE A 60 -39.80 -8.16 -11.58
N GLU A 61 -40.14 -7.88 -10.33
CA GLU A 61 -39.48 -8.48 -9.16
C GLU A 61 -40.09 -9.86 -8.87
N SER A 62 -39.23 -10.89 -8.82
CA SER A 62 -39.53 -12.19 -8.22
C SER A 62 -38.62 -12.38 -6.98
N PRO A 63 -39.16 -12.70 -5.79
CA PRO A 63 -38.37 -12.90 -4.59
C PRO A 63 -37.82 -14.34 -4.54
N GLY A 64 -36.53 -14.51 -4.24
CA GLY A 64 -35.98 -15.80 -3.80
C GLY A 64 -34.75 -16.37 -4.50
N GLN A 65 -33.84 -15.56 -5.06
CA GLN A 65 -32.58 -16.08 -5.59
C GLN A 65 -31.37 -15.30 -5.05
N LEU A 66 -30.56 -15.96 -4.22
CA LEU A 66 -29.23 -15.52 -3.83
C LEU A 66 -28.36 -15.36 -5.09
N LYS A 67 -28.14 -14.10 -5.49
CA LYS A 67 -27.15 -13.75 -6.51
C LYS A 67 -25.75 -13.89 -5.92
N VAL A 68 -25.15 -15.05 -6.09
CA VAL A 68 -23.68 -15.16 -6.05
C VAL A 68 -23.17 -14.62 -7.40
N PRO A 69 -22.38 -13.53 -7.45
CA PRO A 69 -21.77 -13.12 -8.70
C PRO A 69 -20.74 -14.18 -9.11
N LEU A 70 -21.08 -14.92 -10.17
CA LEU A 70 -20.18 -15.85 -10.85
C LEU A 70 -19.08 -15.02 -11.54
N LEU A 71 -18.01 -14.72 -10.79
CA LEU A 71 -16.79 -14.08 -11.30
C LEU A 71 -15.91 -15.14 -11.99
N THR A 72 -16.41 -15.73 -13.07
CA THR A 72 -15.67 -16.71 -13.86
C THR A 72 -15.41 -16.16 -15.25
N ALA A 73 -14.43 -15.28 -15.34
CA ALA A 73 -13.70 -15.01 -16.57
C ALA A 73 -12.35 -14.37 -16.22
N ILE A 74 -11.40 -15.20 -15.76
CA ILE A 74 -9.98 -14.84 -15.90
C ILE A 74 -9.71 -14.88 -17.40
N LYS A 75 -9.92 -13.75 -18.08
CA LYS A 75 -9.41 -13.54 -19.44
C LYS A 75 -7.91 -13.75 -19.34
N ARG A 76 -7.40 -14.82 -19.99
CA ARG A 76 -5.97 -15.01 -20.21
C ARG A 76 -5.40 -13.67 -20.66
N ALA A 77 -4.39 -13.17 -19.94
CA ALA A 77 -3.68 -11.99 -20.36
C ALA A 77 -3.24 -12.21 -21.82
N PRO A 78 -3.54 -11.29 -22.75
CA PRO A 78 -3.07 -11.41 -24.13
C PRO A 78 -1.54 -11.57 -24.12
N ASP A 79 -0.96 -12.19 -25.17
CA ASP A 79 0.49 -12.45 -25.41
C ASP A 79 1.39 -11.18 -25.44
N ARG A 80 1.18 -10.25 -24.52
CA ARG A 80 1.80 -8.93 -24.42
C ARG A 80 2.87 -8.85 -23.35
N TYR A 81 3.01 -9.90 -22.55
CA TYR A 81 4.04 -10.03 -21.53
C TYR A 81 4.96 -11.18 -21.90
N VAL A 82 6.16 -10.85 -22.33
CA VAL A 82 7.30 -11.75 -22.19
C VAL A 82 7.87 -11.42 -20.81
N PRO A 83 7.68 -12.26 -19.78
CA PRO A 83 8.33 -12.04 -18.51
C PRO A 83 9.83 -12.15 -18.73
N VAL A 84 10.51 -11.01 -18.90
CA VAL A 84 11.96 -10.91 -18.79
C VAL A 84 12.25 -10.69 -17.30
N VAL A 85 11.98 -11.73 -16.52
CA VAL A 85 12.41 -11.77 -15.13
C VAL A 85 13.24 -13.03 -15.02
N ASP A 86 14.45 -12.91 -14.47
CA ASP A 86 15.16 -14.04 -13.90
C ASP A 86 14.23 -14.62 -12.84
N VAL A 87 13.44 -15.61 -13.24
CA VAL A 87 12.59 -16.39 -12.36
C VAL A 87 13.55 -17.23 -11.53
N ALA A 88 14.17 -16.61 -10.54
CA ALA A 88 14.57 -17.34 -9.35
C ALA A 88 13.31 -18.10 -8.93
N THR A 89 13.34 -19.40 -9.17
CA THR A 89 12.24 -20.32 -8.96
C THR A 89 11.70 -20.09 -7.55
N LEU A 90 10.37 -20.07 -7.42
CA LEU A 90 9.63 -19.78 -6.19
C LEU A 90 10.10 -20.56 -4.95
N GLU A 91 10.90 -21.61 -5.11
CA GLU A 91 11.19 -22.61 -4.10
C GLU A 91 12.33 -22.28 -3.13
N GLU A 92 13.18 -21.28 -3.40
CA GLU A 92 14.36 -21.04 -2.55
C GLU A 92 14.21 -19.91 -1.54
N ARG A 93 13.10 -19.17 -1.53
CA ARG A 93 12.96 -18.06 -0.57
C ARG A 93 12.59 -18.57 0.82
N PRO A 94 13.26 -18.10 1.88
CA PRO A 94 12.97 -18.53 3.23
C PRO A 94 11.55 -18.11 3.63
N LYS A 95 10.73 -19.10 3.96
CA LYS A 95 9.42 -18.90 4.57
C LYS A 95 9.61 -18.33 5.98
N ARG A 96 8.74 -17.42 6.37
CA ARG A 96 8.68 -16.87 7.73
C ARG A 96 7.39 -17.33 8.40
N SER A 97 7.47 -17.67 9.68
CA SER A 97 6.31 -18.03 10.49
C SER A 97 5.84 -16.84 11.31
N VAL A 98 4.54 -16.58 11.31
CA VAL A 98 3.89 -15.54 12.10
C VAL A 98 2.72 -16.16 12.84
N ILE A 99 2.70 -16.02 14.16
CA ILE A 99 1.61 -16.50 15.00
C ILE A 99 0.66 -15.34 15.29
N VAL A 100 -0.62 -15.52 14.98
CA VAL A 100 -1.67 -14.51 15.21
C VAL A 100 -2.69 -15.07 16.19
N THR A 101 -2.95 -14.35 17.27
CA THR A 101 -4.04 -14.67 18.20
C THR A 101 -5.16 -13.66 18.04
N LEU A 102 -6.36 -14.12 17.72
CA LEU A 102 -7.53 -13.26 17.59
C LEU A 102 -8.24 -13.11 18.94
N ARG A 103 -8.63 -11.88 19.27
CA ARG A 103 -9.53 -11.62 20.40
C ARG A 103 -10.94 -12.13 20.07
N PRO A 104 -11.81 -12.38 21.07
CA PRO A 104 -13.24 -12.62 20.83
C PRO A 104 -13.85 -11.54 19.94
N ASN A 105 -14.43 -11.96 18.80
CA ASN A 105 -14.96 -11.08 17.75
C ASN A 105 -13.92 -10.17 17.06
N GLY A 106 -12.63 -10.44 17.28
CA GLY A 106 -11.52 -9.77 16.60
C GLY A 106 -11.46 -10.15 15.12
N ARG A 107 -10.83 -9.28 14.32
CA ARG A 107 -10.60 -9.50 12.89
C ARG A 107 -9.10 -9.62 12.64
N LEU A 108 -8.72 -10.34 11.59
CA LEU A 108 -7.34 -10.36 11.10
C LEU A 108 -6.86 -8.95 10.71
N GLY A 109 -7.76 -8.11 10.19
CA GLY A 109 -7.46 -6.78 9.69
C GLY A 109 -6.57 -6.80 8.45
N ALA A 110 -6.86 -7.71 7.52
CA ALA A 110 -6.19 -7.82 6.23
C ALA A 110 -7.16 -8.33 5.17
N ASN A 111 -6.96 -7.89 3.93
CA ASN A 111 -7.68 -8.45 2.77
C ASN A 111 -6.73 -9.30 1.95
N PHE A 112 -7.24 -10.43 1.46
CA PHE A 112 -6.46 -11.42 0.72
C PHE A 112 -6.98 -11.58 -0.70
N VAL A 113 -6.08 -11.90 -1.62
CA VAL A 113 -6.42 -12.24 -3.01
C VAL A 113 -5.83 -13.61 -3.33
N ASP A 114 -6.67 -14.54 -3.77
CA ASP A 114 -6.27 -15.87 -4.20
C ASP A 114 -5.36 -15.81 -5.43
N ARG A 115 -4.33 -16.66 -5.44
CA ARG A 115 -3.46 -16.86 -6.58
C ARG A 115 -3.87 -18.11 -7.37
N PRO A 116 -3.81 -18.08 -8.72
CA PRO A 116 -4.01 -19.27 -9.54
C PRO A 116 -3.06 -20.42 -9.19
N GLU A 117 -1.82 -20.08 -8.86
CA GLU A 117 -0.74 -21.00 -8.46
C GLU A 117 -0.76 -21.38 -6.97
N GLY A 118 -1.75 -20.91 -6.21
CA GLY A 118 -1.91 -21.19 -4.79
C GLY A 118 -1.30 -20.13 -3.86
N GLY A 119 -1.83 -20.11 -2.63
CA GLY A 119 -1.54 -19.09 -1.63
C GLY A 119 -2.35 -17.80 -1.81
N LEU A 120 -2.17 -16.90 -0.85
CA LEU A 120 -2.97 -15.68 -0.70
C LEU A 120 -2.05 -14.47 -0.62
N VAL A 121 -2.25 -13.50 -1.51
CA VAL A 121 -1.52 -12.23 -1.45
C VAL A 121 -2.21 -11.30 -0.46
N VAL A 122 -1.45 -10.74 0.47
CA VAL A 122 -1.93 -9.67 1.36
C VAL A 122 -2.14 -8.41 0.52
N SER A 123 -3.38 -8.09 0.19
CA SER A 123 -3.72 -6.97 -0.70
C SER A 123 -3.83 -5.63 0.02
N THR A 124 -4.34 -5.66 1.25
CA THR A 124 -4.38 -4.52 2.17
C THR A 124 -4.18 -5.02 3.58
N LEU A 125 -3.60 -4.18 4.43
CA LEU A 125 -3.35 -4.47 5.84
C LEU A 125 -3.81 -3.27 6.67
N GLU A 126 -4.72 -3.50 7.61
CA GLU A 126 -5.21 -2.50 8.54
C GLU A 126 -4.19 -2.33 9.67
N ALA A 127 -3.79 -1.10 9.99
CA ALA A 127 -2.78 -0.84 11.02
C ALA A 127 -3.14 -1.43 12.39
N THR A 128 -4.43 -1.43 12.74
CA THR A 128 -4.97 -1.99 14.00
C THR A 128 -5.35 -3.47 13.90
N GLY A 129 -5.10 -4.11 12.75
CA GLY A 129 -5.42 -5.52 12.51
C GLY A 129 -4.54 -6.47 13.32
N ALA A 130 -5.08 -7.62 13.73
CA ALA A 130 -4.30 -8.62 14.45
C ALA A 130 -3.08 -9.11 13.66
N LEU A 131 -3.19 -9.22 12.33
CA LEU A 131 -2.07 -9.62 11.47
C LEU A 131 -1.01 -8.52 11.37
N ALA A 132 -1.40 -7.24 11.44
CA ALA A 132 -0.46 -6.12 11.42
C ALA A 132 0.32 -6.00 12.73
N GLY A 133 -0.33 -6.30 13.86
CA GLY A 133 0.33 -6.33 15.17
C GLY A 133 1.12 -7.61 15.45
N ALA A 134 0.95 -8.65 14.63
CA ALA A 134 1.66 -9.90 14.83
C ALA A 134 3.13 -9.76 14.43
N SER A 135 4.00 -10.10 15.38
CA SER A 135 5.44 -10.20 15.15
C SER A 135 5.82 -11.67 15.07
N GLY A 136 6.43 -12.06 13.95
CA GLY A 136 7.02 -13.37 13.77
C GLY A 136 8.41 -13.47 14.39
N GLU A 137 9.05 -14.61 14.17
CA GLU A 137 10.43 -14.84 14.60
C GLU A 137 11.37 -13.76 14.04
N GLY A 138 12.23 -13.22 14.91
CA GLY A 138 13.20 -12.19 14.54
C GLY A 138 12.58 -10.82 14.25
N GLY A 139 11.40 -10.52 14.80
CA GLY A 139 10.72 -9.22 14.57
C GLY A 139 10.11 -9.11 13.17
N PHE A 140 9.83 -10.24 12.52
CA PHE A 140 9.23 -10.24 11.20
C PHE A 140 7.82 -9.64 11.24
N VAL A 141 7.60 -8.60 10.43
CA VAL A 141 6.30 -7.95 10.28
C VAL A 141 5.73 -8.24 8.90
N VAL A 142 4.44 -8.57 8.85
CA VAL A 142 3.70 -8.79 7.59
C VAL A 142 3.45 -7.46 6.89
N LEU A 143 3.69 -7.43 5.58
CA LEU A 143 3.47 -6.27 4.72
C LEU A 143 2.47 -6.57 3.62
N THR A 144 1.88 -5.50 3.07
CA THR A 144 1.13 -5.58 1.82
C THR A 144 2.03 -6.14 0.72
N GLY A 145 1.48 -7.04 -0.10
CA GLY A 145 2.18 -7.74 -1.17
C GLY A 145 2.90 -9.01 -0.73
N ASP A 146 3.04 -9.29 0.57
CA ASP A 146 3.52 -10.59 1.04
C ASP A 146 2.53 -11.70 0.67
N VAL A 147 3.03 -12.93 0.55
CA VAL A 147 2.22 -14.09 0.17
C VAL A 147 2.12 -15.07 1.32
N VAL A 148 0.91 -15.28 1.83
CA VAL A 148 0.59 -16.37 2.74
C VAL A 148 0.51 -17.65 1.93
N VAL A 149 1.38 -18.61 2.22
CA VAL A 149 1.44 -19.89 1.49
C VAL A 149 0.76 -21.01 2.25
N ALA A 150 0.75 -20.94 3.58
CA ALA A 150 0.04 -21.89 4.41
C ALA A 150 -0.46 -21.24 5.70
N VAL A 151 -1.50 -21.85 6.27
CA VAL A 151 -2.08 -21.50 7.57
C VAL A 151 -2.23 -22.81 8.34
N ASP A 152 -1.53 -22.89 9.46
CA ASP A 152 -1.38 -24.09 10.30
C ASP A 152 -0.77 -25.27 9.52
N GLY A 153 0.25 -24.97 8.70
CA GLY A 153 1.00 -25.96 7.93
C GLY A 153 0.31 -26.45 6.64
N ALA A 154 -0.92 -26.03 6.37
CA ALA A 154 -1.65 -26.40 5.16
C ALA A 154 -1.84 -25.21 4.20
N PRO A 155 -1.71 -25.39 2.87
CA PRO A 155 -2.17 -24.40 1.89
C PRO A 155 -3.63 -24.04 2.13
N CYS A 156 -3.99 -22.79 1.86
CA CYS A 156 -5.29 -22.26 2.22
C CYS A 156 -5.79 -21.26 1.18
N THR A 157 -7.05 -21.36 0.80
CA THR A 157 -7.80 -20.40 -0.02
C THR A 157 -8.38 -19.27 0.84
N SER A 158 -8.85 -18.19 0.22
CA SER A 158 -9.42 -17.06 0.97
C SER A 158 -10.66 -17.46 1.78
N SER A 159 -11.52 -18.32 1.25
CA SER A 159 -12.72 -18.82 1.93
C SER A 159 -12.38 -19.70 3.14
N GLU A 160 -11.41 -20.60 2.98
CA GLU A 160 -10.90 -21.43 4.08
C GLU A 160 -10.23 -20.58 5.16
N LEU A 161 -9.49 -19.54 4.77
CA LEU A 161 -8.85 -18.62 5.72
C LEU A 161 -9.91 -17.88 6.54
N VAL A 162 -10.99 -17.42 5.90
CA VAL A 162 -12.10 -16.76 6.61
C VAL A 162 -12.74 -17.71 7.63
N ALA A 163 -13.01 -18.96 7.25
CA ALA A 163 -13.58 -19.95 8.17
C ALA A 163 -12.62 -20.24 9.35
N LYS A 164 -11.31 -20.40 9.08
CA LYS A 164 -10.30 -20.56 10.12
C LYS A 164 -10.23 -19.35 11.06
N ALA A 165 -10.26 -18.14 10.51
CA ALA A 165 -10.23 -16.91 11.29
C ALA A 165 -11.47 -16.75 12.18
N GLU A 166 -12.65 -17.16 11.70
CA GLU A 166 -13.86 -17.15 12.50
C GLU A 166 -13.77 -18.12 13.69
N ILE A 167 -13.29 -19.35 13.45
CA ILE A 167 -13.05 -20.34 14.52
C ILE A 167 -12.02 -19.81 15.52
N ALA A 168 -10.91 -19.24 15.05
CA ALA A 168 -9.88 -18.66 15.90
C ALA A 168 -10.41 -17.48 16.73
N ALA A 169 -11.25 -16.63 16.16
CA ALA A 169 -11.89 -15.51 16.87
C ALA A 169 -12.87 -15.99 17.95
N GLN A 170 -13.53 -17.13 17.78
CA GLN A 170 -14.44 -17.69 18.78
C GLN A 170 -13.71 -18.44 19.89
N THR A 171 -12.65 -19.19 19.53
CA THR A 171 -11.96 -20.10 20.44
C THR A 171 -10.72 -19.50 21.10
N GLY A 172 -10.19 -18.41 20.55
CA GLY A 172 -8.90 -17.83 20.95
C GLY A 172 -7.69 -18.68 20.55
N VAL A 173 -7.87 -19.73 19.76
CA VAL A 173 -6.77 -20.58 19.29
C VAL A 173 -5.89 -19.76 18.32
N PRO A 174 -4.56 -19.73 18.53
CA PRO A 174 -3.66 -19.01 17.65
C PRO A 174 -3.57 -19.68 16.27
N MET A 175 -3.43 -18.87 15.23
CA MET A 175 -3.20 -19.30 13.86
C MET A 175 -1.72 -19.12 13.50
N ASN A 176 -1.11 -20.12 12.85
CA ASN A 176 0.26 -20.02 12.38
C ASN A 176 0.32 -19.79 10.86
N PHE A 177 0.71 -18.59 10.46
CA PHE A 177 0.89 -18.21 9.06
C PHE A 177 2.31 -18.52 8.59
N SER A 178 2.44 -19.22 7.46
CA SER A 178 3.70 -19.36 6.72
C SER A 178 3.71 -18.41 5.53
N ILE A 179 4.58 -17.41 5.58
CA ILE A 179 4.59 -16.26 4.68
C ILE A 179 5.88 -16.26 3.85
N HIS A 180 5.74 -16.03 2.54
CA HIS A 180 6.85 -15.65 1.67
C HIS A 180 6.93 -14.12 1.62
N PRO A 181 8.00 -13.53 2.19
CA PRO A 181 8.20 -12.10 2.09
C PRO A 181 8.50 -11.69 0.66
N ARG A 182 8.04 -10.48 0.30
CA ARG A 182 8.56 -9.79 -0.88
C ARG A 182 10.08 -9.54 -0.74
N PRO A 183 10.84 -9.57 -1.85
CA PRO A 183 12.28 -9.30 -1.80
C PRO A 183 12.53 -7.83 -1.46
N PRO A 184 13.58 -7.49 -0.68
CA PRO A 184 13.80 -6.12 -0.21
C PRO A 184 13.97 -5.11 -1.35
N SER A 185 14.44 -5.55 -2.51
CA SER A 185 14.43 -4.78 -3.74
C SER A 185 14.17 -5.69 -4.93
N PHE A 186 13.63 -5.12 -6.01
CA PHE A 186 13.40 -5.83 -7.27
C PHE A 186 13.25 -4.86 -8.43
N SER A 187 13.36 -5.39 -9.65
CA SER A 187 13.14 -4.61 -10.87
C SER A 187 11.93 -5.14 -11.63
N VAL A 188 11.19 -4.24 -12.25
CA VAL A 188 10.02 -4.57 -13.07
C VAL A 188 10.15 -3.93 -14.44
N GLN A 189 9.61 -4.59 -15.45
CA GLN A 189 9.62 -4.12 -16.82
C GLN A 189 8.19 -3.93 -17.32
N LEU A 190 7.78 -2.67 -17.48
CA LEU A 190 6.45 -2.28 -17.92
C LEU A 190 6.50 -1.84 -19.38
N ARG A 191 5.82 -2.57 -20.27
CA ARG A 191 5.69 -2.19 -21.67
C ARG A 191 4.44 -1.34 -21.87
N ARG A 192 4.60 -0.10 -22.34
CA ARG A 192 3.49 0.81 -22.65
C ARG A 192 2.76 0.37 -23.91
N LYS A 193 1.76 -0.51 -23.81
CA LYS A 193 1.03 -1.00 -24.99
C LYS A 193 -0.49 -0.99 -24.79
N GLY A 194 -1.22 -0.57 -25.81
CA GLY A 194 -2.68 -0.62 -25.83
C GLY A 194 -3.35 0.57 -25.13
N PRO A 195 -4.67 0.51 -24.89
CA PRO A 195 -5.47 1.66 -24.47
C PRO A 195 -5.05 2.25 -23.12
N ASP A 196 -4.49 1.41 -22.23
CA ASP A 196 -3.96 1.83 -20.93
C ASP A 196 -2.43 2.01 -20.93
N GLY A 197 -1.77 1.98 -22.09
CA GLY A 197 -0.31 2.09 -22.20
C GLY A 197 0.28 3.41 -21.66
N ASN A 198 -0.54 4.46 -21.61
CA ASN A 198 -0.17 5.76 -21.04
C ASN A 198 -0.57 5.91 -19.56
N ARG A 199 -1.27 4.92 -18.98
CA ARG A 199 -1.72 4.94 -17.59
C ARG A 199 -0.95 3.89 -16.79
N PHE A 200 -0.08 4.34 -15.89
CA PHE A 200 0.57 3.39 -14.98
C PHE A 200 -0.42 2.68 -14.07
N GLY A 201 -1.51 3.35 -13.67
CA GLY A 201 -2.40 2.79 -12.66
C GLY A 201 -1.80 2.83 -11.26
N MET A 202 -1.00 3.86 -10.96
CA MET A 202 -0.55 4.18 -9.61
C MET A 202 -0.52 5.69 -9.39
N ARG A 203 -0.60 6.11 -8.14
CA ARG A 203 -0.27 7.47 -7.68
C ARG A 203 1.03 7.40 -6.92
N ALA A 204 1.96 8.28 -7.24
CA ALA A 204 3.23 8.41 -6.56
C ALA A 204 3.57 9.88 -6.31
N VAL A 205 4.51 10.14 -5.40
CA VAL A 205 5.04 11.48 -5.07
C VAL A 205 6.54 11.42 -4.98
N ILE A 206 7.20 12.55 -5.21
CA ILE A 206 8.61 12.72 -4.89
C ILE A 206 8.72 12.89 -3.37
N ASP A 207 9.64 12.17 -2.76
CA ASP A 207 10.05 12.34 -1.37
C ASP A 207 11.35 13.16 -1.37
N ASP A 208 11.22 14.43 -0.98
CA ASP A 208 12.31 15.41 -1.02
C ASP A 208 13.46 15.05 -0.05
N ASP A 209 13.18 14.29 1.01
CA ASP A 209 14.20 13.90 2.00
C ASP A 209 15.09 12.76 1.50
N THR A 210 14.54 11.87 0.67
CA THR A 210 15.24 10.65 0.23
C THR A 210 15.64 10.66 -1.25
N ASP A 211 15.23 11.68 -2.01
CA ASP A 211 15.37 11.76 -3.47
C ASP A 211 14.82 10.50 -4.17
N ARG A 212 13.66 10.02 -3.71
CA ARG A 212 12.96 8.84 -4.24
C ARG A 212 11.55 9.18 -4.70
N VAL A 213 10.96 8.33 -5.53
CA VAL A 213 9.54 8.42 -5.89
C VAL A 213 8.75 7.37 -5.12
N VAL A 214 7.92 7.78 -4.16
CA VAL A 214 7.17 6.88 -3.27
C VAL A 214 5.79 6.59 -3.85
N VAL A 215 5.43 5.31 -3.93
CA VAL A 215 4.11 4.85 -4.37
C VAL A 215 3.09 5.08 -3.26
N LEU A 216 2.10 5.95 -3.49
CA LEU A 216 1.03 6.23 -2.53
C LEU A 216 -0.19 5.33 -2.70
N ALA A 217 -0.50 4.93 -3.92
CA ALA A 217 -1.66 4.11 -4.22
C ALA A 217 -1.48 3.34 -5.53
N VAL A 218 -2.07 2.15 -5.63
CA VAL A 218 -2.19 1.40 -6.88
C VAL A 218 -3.67 1.31 -7.25
N PHE A 219 -4.00 1.74 -8.46
CA PHE A 219 -5.37 1.75 -8.98
C PHE A 219 -5.76 0.40 -9.59
N LYS A 220 -7.05 0.23 -9.92
CA LYS A 220 -7.59 -1.02 -10.49
C LYS A 220 -7.24 -1.24 -11.97
N ARG A 221 -6.79 -0.21 -12.68
CA ARG A 221 -6.50 -0.24 -14.13
C ARG A 221 -5.19 0.49 -14.42
N GLY A 222 -4.46 0.01 -15.43
CA GLY A 222 -3.15 0.53 -15.84
C GLY A 222 -2.09 -0.56 -15.91
N LEU A 223 -0.87 -0.16 -16.28
CA LEU A 223 0.26 -1.07 -16.44
C LEU A 223 0.68 -1.79 -15.15
N VAL A 224 0.72 -1.07 -14.03
CA VAL A 224 1.12 -1.59 -12.71
C VAL A 224 0.15 -2.65 -12.18
N PRO A 225 -1.18 -2.43 -12.12
CA PRO A 225 -2.08 -3.49 -11.67
C PRO A 225 -2.10 -4.70 -12.60
N GLU A 226 -1.93 -4.52 -13.92
CA GLU A 226 -1.80 -5.63 -14.87
C GLU A 226 -0.51 -6.44 -14.60
N TRP A 227 0.62 -5.76 -14.42
CA TRP A 227 1.89 -6.39 -14.03
C TRP A 227 1.77 -7.16 -12.72
N ASN A 228 1.20 -6.52 -11.68
CA ASN A 228 1.01 -7.10 -10.37
C ASN A 228 0.14 -8.37 -10.40
N ALA A 229 -0.84 -8.45 -11.30
CA ALA A 229 -1.68 -9.63 -11.46
C ALA A 229 -0.89 -10.84 -12.00
N ALA A 230 0.14 -10.59 -12.82
CA ALA A 230 1.03 -11.62 -13.36
C ALA A 230 2.22 -11.95 -12.44
N HIS A 231 2.56 -11.08 -11.49
CA HIS A 231 3.78 -11.19 -10.67
C HIS A 231 3.50 -11.05 -9.17
N ALA A 232 2.85 -12.06 -8.59
CA ALA A 232 2.41 -12.02 -7.20
C ALA A 232 3.53 -11.82 -6.15
N LEU A 233 4.75 -12.29 -6.42
CA LEU A 233 5.91 -12.11 -5.52
C LEU A 233 6.67 -10.80 -5.69
N HIS A 234 6.46 -10.10 -6.82
CA HIS A 234 7.16 -8.86 -7.18
C HIS A 234 6.13 -7.76 -7.43
N ARG A 235 5.17 -7.67 -6.50
CA ARG A 235 4.11 -6.67 -6.60
C ARG A 235 4.63 -5.31 -6.15
N ILE A 236 4.27 -4.30 -6.94
CA ILE A 236 4.37 -2.90 -6.58
C ILE A 236 3.19 -2.59 -5.65
N CYS A 237 3.48 -2.10 -4.46
CA CYS A 237 2.52 -1.81 -3.40
C CYS A 237 2.67 -0.37 -2.90
N PRO A 238 1.62 0.21 -2.28
CA PRO A 238 1.76 1.47 -1.55
C PRO A 238 2.86 1.38 -0.49
N GLY A 239 3.68 2.44 -0.39
CA GLY A 239 4.86 2.53 0.46
C GLY A 239 6.16 2.10 -0.22
N ASP A 240 6.11 1.41 -1.35
CA ASP A 240 7.33 1.07 -2.10
C ASP A 240 7.98 2.34 -2.66
N SER A 241 9.31 2.36 -2.68
CA SER A 241 10.10 3.46 -3.24
C SER A 241 10.65 3.07 -4.61
N ILE A 242 10.41 3.89 -5.62
CA ILE A 242 11.05 3.78 -6.92
C ILE A 242 12.40 4.52 -6.82
N THR A 243 13.48 3.75 -6.96
CA THR A 243 14.87 4.22 -6.83
C THR A 243 15.58 4.37 -8.17
N GLY A 244 14.95 3.95 -9.26
CA GLY A 244 15.45 4.17 -10.61
C GLY A 244 14.36 3.94 -11.65
N VAL A 245 14.40 4.72 -12.72
CA VAL A 245 13.54 4.54 -13.90
C VAL A 245 14.41 4.58 -15.15
N ASN A 246 14.60 3.45 -15.81
CA ASN A 246 15.57 3.29 -16.89
C ASN A 246 16.97 3.79 -16.48
N ASN A 247 17.47 4.85 -17.11
CA ASN A 247 18.76 5.48 -16.82
C ASN A 247 18.65 6.66 -15.83
N ALA A 248 17.43 7.09 -15.47
CA ALA A 248 17.22 8.14 -14.48
C ALA A 248 17.51 7.63 -13.06
N ARG A 249 18.08 8.51 -12.23
CA ARG A 249 18.51 8.20 -10.85
C ARG A 249 18.03 9.22 -9.82
N THR A 250 17.81 10.48 -10.20
CA THR A 250 17.22 11.49 -9.31
C THR A 250 15.70 11.41 -9.36
N ALA A 251 15.01 11.82 -8.29
CA ALA A 251 13.54 11.75 -8.26
C ALA A 251 12.89 12.64 -9.33
N SER A 252 13.48 13.80 -9.61
CA SER A 252 13.01 14.70 -10.68
C SER A 252 13.12 14.03 -12.05
N ASP A 253 14.30 13.49 -12.41
CA ASP A 253 14.48 12.83 -13.69
C ASP A 253 13.59 11.58 -13.82
N MET A 254 13.47 10.81 -12.73
CA MET A 254 12.58 9.65 -12.68
C MET A 254 11.12 10.06 -12.93
N TRP A 255 10.69 11.16 -12.32
CA TRP A 255 9.34 11.68 -12.50
C TRP A 255 9.08 12.13 -13.94
N GLU A 256 10.03 12.83 -14.56
CA GLU A 256 9.93 13.22 -15.97
C GLU A 256 9.81 12.01 -16.90
N VAL A 257 10.66 10.99 -16.71
CA VAL A 257 10.61 9.75 -17.52
C VAL A 257 9.29 8.99 -17.30
N LEU A 258 8.76 9.00 -16.07
CA LEU A 258 7.44 8.43 -15.80
C LEU A 258 6.35 9.22 -16.52
N GLN A 259 6.36 10.54 -16.50
CA GLN A 259 5.32 11.34 -17.17
C GLN A 259 5.37 11.25 -18.69
N GLU A 260 6.51 10.92 -19.28
CA GLU A 260 6.68 10.91 -20.73
C GLU A 260 5.88 9.77 -21.41
N PRO A 261 4.83 10.08 -22.21
CA PRO A 261 4.03 9.07 -22.87
C PRO A 261 4.72 8.62 -24.17
N ARG A 262 5.38 7.46 -24.13
CA ARG A 262 5.96 6.84 -25.32
C ARG A 262 5.31 5.48 -25.57
N GLU A 263 4.30 5.42 -26.42
CA GLU A 263 3.68 4.14 -26.78
C GLU A 263 4.74 3.17 -27.36
N GLY A 264 4.66 1.90 -26.97
CA GLY A 264 5.61 0.86 -27.34
C GLY A 264 6.89 0.84 -26.51
N SER A 265 7.20 1.90 -25.75
CA SER A 265 8.40 1.95 -24.91
C SER A 265 8.35 0.92 -23.77
N LEU A 266 9.54 0.50 -23.35
CA LEU A 266 9.76 -0.33 -22.17
C LEU A 266 10.29 0.55 -21.04
N LEU A 267 9.62 0.50 -19.90
CA LEU A 267 10.05 1.16 -18.67
C LEU A 267 10.58 0.11 -17.71
N THR A 268 11.81 0.28 -17.26
CA THR A 268 12.39 -0.52 -16.19
C THR A 268 12.32 0.29 -14.90
N LEU A 269 11.54 -0.17 -13.93
CA LEU A 269 11.49 0.46 -12.60
C LEU A 269 12.33 -0.38 -11.64
N HIS A 270 13.20 0.27 -10.88
CA HIS A 270 13.90 -0.32 -9.75
C HIS A 270 13.15 0.09 -8.48
N LEU A 271 12.75 -0.89 -7.67
CA LEU A 271 11.97 -0.67 -6.46
C LEU A 271 12.73 -1.17 -5.23
N ASP A 272 12.67 -0.36 -4.18
CA ASP A 272 13.00 -0.75 -2.82
C ASP A 272 11.70 -0.88 -2.00
N ILE A 273 11.62 -1.95 -1.22
CA ILE A 273 10.56 -2.13 -0.23
C ILE A 273 11.02 -1.46 1.06
N PRO A 274 10.16 -0.68 1.74
CA PRO A 274 10.50 -0.09 3.03
C PRO A 274 10.99 -1.17 4.00
N PRO A 275 12.05 -0.89 4.78
CA PRO A 275 12.52 -1.82 5.81
C PRO A 275 11.37 -2.21 6.74
N ARG A 276 11.30 -3.51 7.05
CA ARG A 276 10.21 -4.04 7.88
C ARG A 276 10.27 -3.47 9.30
N GLU A 277 11.47 -3.14 9.80
CA GLU A 277 11.62 -2.51 11.12
C GLU A 277 11.00 -1.11 11.17
N THR A 278 11.19 -0.30 10.12
CA THR A 278 10.64 1.07 10.07
C THR A 278 9.11 1.06 10.15
N LEU A 279 8.47 0.08 9.51
CA LEU A 279 7.02 -0.06 9.55
C LEU A 279 6.48 -0.64 10.86
N ALA A 280 7.31 -1.34 11.63
CA ALA A 280 6.95 -1.79 12.96
C ALA A 280 6.85 -0.61 13.95
N LEU A 281 7.70 0.41 13.79
CA LEU A 281 7.76 1.58 14.67
C LEU A 281 6.61 2.57 14.44
N LEU A 282 5.95 2.51 13.29
CA LEU A 282 4.82 3.38 12.94
C LEU A 282 3.45 2.82 13.40
N ARG A 283 3.43 1.67 14.10
CA ARG A 283 2.22 0.98 14.56
C ARG A 283 2.11 1.01 16.07
#